data_AF-A0A9E5RVJ3-F1
#
_entry.id   AF-A0A9E5RVJ3-F1
#
_cell.length_a   1.000
_cell.length_b   1.000
_cell.length_c   1.000
_cell.angle_alpha   90.00
_cell.angle_beta   90.00
_cell.angle_gamma   90.00
#
_symmetry.space_group_name_H-M   'P 1'
#
loop_
_entity.id
_entity.type
_entity.pdbx_description
1 polymer ?
#
loop_
_entity_poly.entity_id
_entity_poly.type
_entity_poly.pdbx_seq_one_letter_code
_entity_poly.pdbx_strand_id
1 'polypeptide(L)' 'MKGFIKNKAIILTDPLPENLRDGDEVEISIVQIRGKKYPFPTFNFGIKDEYLSRENIYEPNSNIS' A
#
# COMPACT_ATOMS: atom_id res chain seq x y z
N MET A 1 2.23 -4.21 -15.66
CA MET A 1 3.15 -4.42 -14.54
C MET A 1 3.21 -3.14 -13.71
N LYS A 2 3.01 -3.21 -12.40
CA LYS A 2 3.24 -2.10 -11.47
C LYS A 2 4.48 -2.36 -10.64
N GLY A 3 5.13 -1.28 -10.21
CA GLY A 3 6.33 -1.33 -9.40
C GLY A 3 6.70 0.04 -8.86
N PHE A 4 7.73 0.08 -8.03
CA PHE A 4 8.27 1.32 -7.47
C PHE A 4 9.78 1.37 -7.61
N ILE A 5 10.32 2.59 -7.59
CA ILE A 5 11.75 2.83 -7.74
C ILE A 5 12.39 2.87 -6.35
N LYS A 6 13.44 2.06 -6.15
CA LYS A 6 14.26 2.06 -4.93
C LYS A 6 15.74 2.08 -5.31
N ASN A 7 16.46 3.13 -4.95
CA ASN A 7 17.93 3.23 -5.08
C ASN A 7 18.50 2.82 -6.45
N LYS A 8 17.83 3.18 -7.56
CA LYS A 8 18.15 2.83 -8.97
C LYS A 8 17.69 1.44 -9.45
N ALA A 9 16.99 0.67 -8.62
CA ALA A 9 16.29 -0.54 -9.05
C ALA A 9 14.79 -0.27 -9.18
N ILE A 10 14.14 -0.98 -10.11
CA ILE A 10 12.67 -1.02 -10.21
C ILE A 10 12.22 -2.33 -9.57
N ILE A 11 11.44 -2.22 -8.51
CA ILE A 11 10.87 -3.37 -7.81
C ILE A 11 9.45 -3.54 -8.30
N LEU A 12 9.19 -4.66 -8.98
CA LEU A 12 7.86 -5.02 -9.45
C LEU A 12 7.04 -5.58 -8.28
N THR A 13 5.79 -5.14 -8.17
CA THR A 13 4.82 -5.70 -7.22
C THR A 13 3.95 -6.78 -7.86
N ASP A 14 3.85 -6.76 -9.19
CA ASP A 14 3.12 -7.74 -9.97
C ASP A 14 4.12 -8.73 -10.59
N PRO A 15 3.70 -9.99 -10.86
CA PRO A 15 4.55 -10.96 -11.55
C PRO A 15 4.95 -10.49 -12.95
N LEU A 16 6.12 -10.92 -13.41
CA LEU A 16 6.55 -10.70 -14.78
C LEU A 16 5.65 -11.49 -15.76
N PRO A 17 5.27 -10.89 -16.90
CA PRO A 17 4.72 -11.63 -18.04
C PRO A 17 5.65 -12.78 -18.44
N GLU A 18 5.09 -13.95 -18.74
CA GLU A 18 5.83 -15.16 -19.14
C GLU A 18 6.66 -15.00 -20.42
N ASN A 19 6.43 -13.90 -21.14
CA ASN A 19 6.99 -13.63 -22.46
C ASN A 19 8.34 -12.90 -22.38
N LEU A 20 8.70 -12.37 -21.20
CA LEU A 20 9.94 -11.65 -20.98
C LEU A 20 11.07 -12.62 -20.63
N ARG A 21 12.22 -12.43 -21.26
CA ARG A 21 13.43 -13.23 -21.04
C ARG A 21 14.58 -12.35 -20.55
N ASP A 22 15.55 -13.00 -19.92
CA ASP A 22 16.78 -12.33 -19.52
C ASP A 22 17.51 -11.81 -20.76
N GLY A 23 17.85 -10.51 -20.74
CA GLY A 23 18.51 -9.82 -21.85
C GLY A 23 17.59 -9.05 -22.78
N ASP A 24 16.27 -9.13 -22.60
CA ASP A 24 15.33 -8.32 -23.37
C ASP A 24 15.44 -6.84 -23.02
N GLU A 25 15.46 -5.99 -24.06
CA GLU A 25 15.30 -4.55 -23.88
C GLU A 25 13.84 -4.21 -23.62
N VAL A 26 13.57 -3.46 -22.55
CA VAL A 26 12.21 -3.07 -22.15
C VAL A 26 12.12 -1.56 -22.01
N GLU A 27 11.04 -0.99 -22.55
CA GLU A 27 10.70 0.41 -22.34
C GLU A 27 9.93 0.57 -21.03
N ILE A 28 10.33 1.53 -20.21
CA ILE A 28 9.71 1.80 -18.91
C ILE A 28 9.26 3.25 -18.84
N SER A 29 7.95 3.46 -18.70
CA SER A 29 7.38 4.78 -18.44
C SER A 29 7.14 4.98 -16.94
N ILE A 30 7.85 5.94 -16.33
CA ILE A 30 7.67 6.29 -14.92
C ILE A 30 6.62 7.38 -14.79
N VAL A 31 5.48 7.05 -14.17
CA VAL A 31 4.43 8.02 -13.86
C VAL A 31 4.46 8.33 -12.36
N GLN A 32 4.67 9.60 -12.01
CA GLN A 32 4.56 10.04 -10.61
C GLN A 32 3.10 10.00 -10.17
N ILE A 33 2.74 9.03 -9.34
CA ILE A 33 1.45 9.01 -8.65
C ILE A 33 1.54 10.03 -7.51
N ARG A 34 1.08 11.25 -7.77
CA ARG A 34 0.99 12.30 -6.74
C ARG A 34 -0.08 11.88 -5.73
N GLY A 35 0.35 11.45 -4.54
CA GLY A 35 -0.54 11.39 -3.38
C GLY A 35 -1.14 12.78 -3.10
N LYS A 36 -2.29 12.83 -2.43
CA LYS A 36 -2.86 14.12 -2.00
C LYS A 36 -1.81 14.89 -1.20
N LYS A 37 -1.44 16.08 -1.67
CA LYS A 37 -0.42 16.91 -1.03
C LYS A 37 -1.08 17.68 0.10
N TYR A 38 -0.88 17.21 1.33
CA TYR A 38 -1.32 17.93 2.52
C TYR A 38 -0.19 18.83 3.04
N PRO A 39 -0.49 20.03 3.56
CA PRO A 39 0.51 20.93 4.14
C PRO A 39 1.02 20.45 5.51
N PHE A 40 0.49 19.34 6.02
CA PHE A 40 0.81 18.73 7.30
C PHE A 40 0.93 17.20 7.15
N PRO A 41 1.65 16.52 8.06
CA PRO A 41 1.69 15.05 8.11
C PRO A 41 0.27 14.49 8.25
N THR A 42 -0.07 13.52 7.41
CA THR A 42 -1.35 12.80 7.51
C THR A 42 -1.11 11.40 8.04
N PHE A 43 -2.01 10.96 8.92
CA PHE A 43 -2.03 9.59 9.43
C PHE A 43 -3.19 8.87 8.77
N ASN A 44 -2.93 7.66 8.26
CA ASN A 44 -4.00 6.79 7.81
C ASN A 44 -4.73 6.25 9.03
N PHE A 45 -5.80 6.92 9.44
CA PHE A 45 -6.77 6.37 10.38
C PHE A 45 -7.63 5.36 9.65
N GLY A 46 -7.24 4.08 9.70
CA GLY A 46 -8.12 2.97 9.36
C GLY A 46 -8.85 2.52 10.63
N ILE A 47 -10.15 2.74 10.69
CA ILE A 47 -10.99 2.02 11.66
C ILE A 47 -11.07 0.58 11.13
N LYS A 48 -10.63 -0.43 11.90
CA LYS A 48 -10.89 -1.81 11.49
C LYS A 48 -12.40 -2.01 11.45
N ASP A 49 -12.89 -2.70 10.43
CA ASP A 49 -14.34 -2.84 10.20
C ASP A 49 -15.09 -3.39 11.43
N GLU A 50 -14.42 -4.22 12.23
CA GLU A 50 -14.85 -4.78 13.51
C GLU A 50 -15.31 -3.72 14.55
N TYR A 51 -14.78 -2.50 14.47
CA TYR A 51 -15.07 -1.38 15.36
C TYR A 51 -15.99 -0.31 14.73
N LEU A 52 -16.53 -0.54 13.53
CA LEU A 52 -17.59 0.30 12.98
C LEU A 52 -18.91 0.10 13.74
N SER A 53 -19.13 -1.09 14.30
CA SER A 53 -20.28 -1.40 15.14
C SER A 53 -20.13 -0.73 16.51
N ARG A 54 -21.00 0.25 16.80
CA ARG A 54 -21.01 1.03 18.06
C ARG A 54 -21.02 0.17 19.33
N GLU A 55 -21.55 -1.04 19.25
CA GLU A 55 -21.67 -2.00 20.35
C GLU A 55 -20.29 -2.48 20.85
N ASN A 56 -19.30 -2.61 19.95
CA ASN A 56 -17.97 -3.12 20.30
C ASN A 56 -17.00 -2.03 20.80
N ILE A 57 -17.38 -0.75 20.72
CA ILE A 57 -16.50 0.38 21.09
C ILE A 57 -16.45 0.56 22.61
N TYR A 58 -17.52 0.16 23.32
CA TYR A 58 -17.69 0.38 24.75
C TYR A 58 -17.77 -0.91 25.55
N GLU A 59 -17.47 -2.08 24.98
CA GLU A 59 -17.35 -3.29 25.79
C GLU A 59 -16.27 -3.05 26.85
N PRO A 60 -16.64 -2.98 28.15
CA PRO A 60 -15.62 -2.95 29.18
C PRO A 60 -14.91 -4.30 29.09
N ASN A 61 -13.59 -4.32 28.96
CA ASN A 61 -12.79 -5.53 29.05
C ASN A 61 -13.17 -6.27 30.34
N SER A 62 -14.08 -7.23 30.25
CA SER A 62 -14.59 -8.04 31.33
C SER A 62 -13.61 -9.16 31.61
N ASN A 63 -12.38 -8.78 31.97
CA ASN A 63 -11.36 -9.66 32.53
C ASN A 63 -10.46 -8.84 33.45
N ILE A 64 -11.04 -8.40 34.57
CA ILE A 64 -10.27 -8.15 35.79
C ILE A 64 -10.86 -9.12 36.82
N SER A 65 -10.33 -10.34 36.80
CA SER A 65 -10.54 -11.36 37.82
C SER A 65 -9.48 -11.22 38.90
#